data_AF-A0A133MXD7-F1
#
_entry.id   AF-A0A133MXD7-F1
#
_cell.length_a   1.000
_cell.length_b   1.000
_cell.length_c   1.000
_cell.angle_alpha   90.00
_cell.angle_beta   90.00
_cell.angle_gamma   90.00
#
_symmetry.space_group_name_H-M   'P 1'
#
loop_
_entity.id
_entity.type
_entity.pdbx_description
1 polymer ?
#
loop_
_entity_poly.entity_id
_entity_poly.type
_entity_poly.pdbx_seq_one_letter_code
_entity_poly.pdbx_strand_id
1 'polypeptide(L)'
;MGDELMTRKFVDYLNSMNNVDGNSTGALAESQVINKFYKKIHVDRKLGYFIQESIKNNEHKVFFITGHAGDGKTSILAQILKELDLIKDQGLKEYDFLENSNYKVFYVKDMSELEESTQEKLINEALEMPDKEATAIVISNTGPLIKTLKKINSDLESDVITQLDKNEYKELEVQDKKFSIINLARIDNIDFVDEILEKIIDETLWCECENCGKEKVCHINFNKKLIENHKNRISEFIKSYYRWLYE
;
A
#
# COMPACT_ATOMS: atom_id res chain seq x y z
N MET A 1 -11.73 -6.91 33.70
CA MET A 1 -12.96 -6.72 32.91
C MET A 1 -12.75 -6.02 31.56
N GLY A 2 -11.53 -5.54 31.22
CA GLY A 2 -11.17 -5.04 29.88
C GLY A 2 -10.60 -6.12 28.95
N ASP A 3 -9.94 -7.14 29.55
CA ASP A 3 -9.39 -8.38 28.98
C ASP A 3 -10.32 -9.12 28.01
N GLU A 4 -11.45 -9.61 28.57
CA GLU A 4 -12.41 -10.58 27.99
C GLU A 4 -13.09 -10.19 26.66
N LEU A 5 -12.80 -9.00 26.16
CA LEU A 5 -13.42 -8.41 24.98
C LEU A 5 -12.43 -8.33 23.80
N MET A 6 -11.15 -8.60 24.01
CA MET A 6 -10.10 -8.33 23.01
C MET A 6 -10.02 -9.41 21.93
N THR A 7 -9.91 -10.67 22.31
CA THR A 7 -9.76 -11.84 21.43
C THR A 7 -11.03 -12.07 20.63
N ARG A 8 -12.21 -11.93 21.27
CA ARG A 8 -13.49 -11.98 20.56
C ARG A 8 -13.60 -10.89 19.50
N LYS A 9 -13.28 -9.64 19.86
CA LYS A 9 -13.28 -8.53 18.89
C LYS A 9 -12.21 -8.69 17.81
N PHE A 10 -11.09 -9.35 18.09
CA PHE A 10 -10.08 -9.66 17.10
C PHE A 10 -10.57 -10.73 16.12
N VAL A 11 -11.21 -11.80 16.60
CA VAL A 11 -11.86 -12.80 15.74
C VAL A 11 -12.96 -12.16 14.88
N ASP A 12 -13.79 -11.29 15.46
CA ASP A 12 -14.82 -10.56 14.71
C ASP A 12 -14.19 -9.67 13.62
N TYR A 13 -13.04 -9.06 13.91
CA TYR A 13 -12.26 -8.28 12.94
C TYR A 13 -11.63 -9.17 11.84
N LEU A 14 -11.09 -10.35 12.18
CA LEU A 14 -10.60 -11.29 11.16
C LEU A 14 -11.74 -11.73 10.23
N ASN A 15 -12.93 -11.98 10.78
CA ASN A 15 -14.11 -12.35 10.00
C ASN A 15 -14.59 -11.20 9.09
N SER A 16 -14.42 -9.94 9.48
CA SER A 16 -14.76 -8.80 8.60
C SER A 16 -13.84 -8.67 7.40
N MET A 17 -12.61 -9.21 7.45
CA MET A 17 -11.69 -9.22 6.31
C MET A 17 -12.07 -10.26 5.23
N ASN A 18 -12.79 -11.33 5.60
CA ASN A 18 -13.13 -12.43 4.69
C ASN A 18 -14.48 -12.25 3.96
N ASN A 19 -15.33 -11.32 4.40
CA ASN A 19 -16.66 -11.07 3.81
C ASN A 19 -16.62 -9.92 2.80
N VAL A 20 -15.84 -10.07 1.73
CA VAL A 20 -15.70 -9.05 0.67
C VAL A 20 -16.41 -9.50 -0.61
N ASP A 21 -17.60 -8.95 -0.85
CA ASP A 21 -18.17 -8.85 -2.20
C ASP A 21 -17.68 -7.53 -2.85
N GLY A 22 -17.28 -7.60 -4.12
CA GLY A 22 -16.51 -6.57 -4.85
C GLY A 22 -17.10 -5.15 -4.96
N ASN A 23 -18.31 -4.91 -4.44
CA ASN A 23 -18.97 -3.59 -4.41
C ASN A 23 -18.81 -2.84 -3.07
N SER A 24 -18.12 -3.41 -2.06
CA SER A 24 -18.02 -2.87 -0.69
C SER A 24 -16.61 -2.46 -0.26
N THR A 25 -15.62 -2.60 -1.15
CA THR A 25 -14.19 -2.49 -0.87
C THR A 25 -13.75 -1.13 -0.33
N GLY A 26 -14.37 -0.04 -0.78
CA GLY A 26 -14.04 1.33 -0.34
C GLY A 26 -14.48 1.65 1.10
N ALA A 27 -15.73 1.33 1.46
CA ALA A 27 -16.26 1.55 2.81
C ALA A 27 -15.64 0.61 3.85
N LEU A 28 -15.23 -0.60 3.43
CA LEU A 28 -14.46 -1.51 4.26
C LEU A 28 -13.03 -1.01 4.48
N ALA A 29 -12.34 -0.53 3.46
CA ALA A 29 -10.99 0.03 3.63
C ALA A 29 -10.94 1.16 4.67
N GLU A 30 -11.93 2.07 4.65
CA GLU A 30 -12.03 3.15 5.64
C GLU A 30 -12.37 2.66 7.05
N SER A 31 -13.32 1.73 7.19
CA SER A 31 -13.69 1.18 8.50
C SER A 31 -12.62 0.27 9.11
N GLN A 32 -11.80 -0.38 8.27
CA GLN A 32 -10.65 -1.17 8.72
C GLN A 32 -9.51 -0.26 9.20
N VAL A 33 -9.20 0.84 8.52
CA VAL A 33 -8.15 1.79 8.94
C VAL A 33 -8.44 2.42 10.32
N ILE A 34 -9.72 2.57 10.68
CA ILE A 34 -10.16 3.10 11.99
C ILE A 34 -10.10 2.02 13.08
N ASN A 35 -10.06 0.73 12.72
CA ASN A 35 -10.08 -0.37 13.68
C ASN A 35 -8.75 -0.48 14.44
N LYS A 36 -8.83 -0.60 15.77
CA LYS A 36 -7.66 -0.75 16.66
C LYS A 36 -6.76 -1.96 16.32
N PHE A 37 -7.30 -3.00 15.69
CA PHE A 37 -6.52 -4.17 15.28
C PHE A 37 -5.78 -4.00 13.95
N TYR A 38 -6.15 -2.99 13.15
CA TYR A 38 -5.47 -2.68 11.89
C TYR A 38 -3.99 -2.42 12.13
N LYS A 39 -3.66 -1.52 13.06
CA LYS A 39 -2.26 -1.23 13.42
C LYS A 39 -1.48 -2.46 13.92
N LYS A 40 -2.17 -3.49 14.44
CA LYS A 40 -1.54 -4.71 14.97
C LYS A 40 -1.22 -5.73 13.88
N ILE A 41 -2.02 -5.79 12.81
CA ILE A 41 -1.82 -6.76 11.71
C ILE A 41 -1.38 -6.15 10.39
N HIS A 42 -1.40 -4.82 10.28
CA HIS A 42 -0.93 -4.12 9.09
C HIS A 42 0.56 -4.35 8.90
N VAL A 43 0.95 -4.77 7.70
CA VAL A 43 2.34 -4.84 7.28
C VAL A 43 2.59 -3.67 6.35
N ASP A 44 3.47 -2.78 6.79
CA ASP A 44 3.91 -1.64 6.01
C ASP A 44 4.63 -2.13 4.76
N ARG A 45 4.33 -1.51 3.62
CA ARG A 45 4.94 -1.94 2.37
C ARG A 45 6.37 -1.42 2.28
N LYS A 46 7.31 -2.28 1.88
CA LYS A 46 8.72 -1.92 1.59
C LYS A 46 8.83 -0.71 0.67
N LEU A 47 7.90 -0.56 -0.27
CA LEU A 47 7.84 0.60 -1.16
C LEU A 47 7.55 1.92 -0.42
N GLY A 48 6.64 1.89 0.56
CA GLY A 48 6.34 3.06 1.38
C GLY A 48 7.60 3.55 2.09
N TYR A 49 8.33 2.64 2.73
CA TYR A 49 9.62 2.94 3.36
C TYR A 49 10.67 3.47 2.38
N PHE A 50 10.79 2.85 1.20
CA PHE A 50 11.72 3.32 0.17
C PHE A 50 11.46 4.78 -0.23
N ILE A 51 10.19 5.13 -0.49
CA ILE A 51 9.81 6.51 -0.85
C ILE A 51 10.02 7.44 0.34
N GLN A 52 9.69 7.02 1.57
CA GLN A 52 9.94 7.80 2.78
C GLN A 52 11.43 8.12 2.97
N GLU A 53 12.31 7.13 2.79
CA GLU A 53 13.77 7.34 2.91
C GLU A 53 14.29 8.28 1.83
N SER A 54 13.80 8.16 0.59
CA SER A 54 14.11 9.11 -0.49
C SER A 54 13.71 10.55 -0.13
N ILE A 55 12.53 10.73 0.48
CA ILE A 55 12.05 12.04 0.95
C ILE A 55 12.94 12.56 2.10
N LYS A 56 13.24 11.73 3.10
CA LYS A 56 14.08 12.12 4.25
C LYS A 56 15.50 12.47 3.85
N ASN A 57 16.01 11.85 2.78
CA ASN A 57 17.33 12.13 2.22
C ASN A 57 17.34 13.34 1.28
N ASN A 58 16.23 14.07 1.14
CA ASN A 58 16.10 15.25 0.28
C ASN A 58 16.44 14.96 -1.18
N GLU A 59 16.04 13.78 -1.69
CA GLU A 59 16.27 13.43 -3.08
C GLU A 59 15.33 14.16 -4.05
N HIS A 60 14.21 14.69 -3.56
CA HIS A 60 13.21 15.48 -4.29
C HIS A 60 12.84 14.89 -5.66
N LYS A 61 12.16 13.72 -5.65
CA LYS A 61 11.86 12.94 -6.85
C LYS A 61 10.38 12.94 -7.22
N VAL A 62 10.08 12.46 -8.41
CA VAL A 62 8.71 12.16 -8.85
C VAL A 62 8.49 10.66 -8.88
N PHE A 63 7.49 10.19 -8.17
CA PHE A 63 7.07 8.79 -8.11
C PHE A 63 5.69 8.63 -8.74
N PHE A 64 5.62 7.92 -9.87
CA PHE A 64 4.36 7.44 -10.42
C PHE A 64 4.10 6.03 -9.91
N ILE A 65 2.99 5.84 -9.20
CA ILE A 65 2.60 4.54 -8.64
C ILE A 65 1.38 4.03 -9.40
N THR A 66 1.50 2.85 -10.00
CA THR A 66 0.45 2.21 -10.77
C THR A 66 0.18 0.77 -10.34
N GLY A 67 -0.87 0.17 -10.89
CA GLY A 67 -1.38 -1.15 -10.52
C GLY A 67 -2.90 -1.26 -10.72
N HIS A 68 -3.45 -2.42 -10.42
CA HIS A 68 -4.88 -2.76 -10.50
C HIS A 68 -5.67 -2.24 -9.28
N ALA A 69 -6.99 -2.34 -9.36
CA ALA A 69 -7.86 -2.09 -8.21
C ALA A 69 -7.57 -3.12 -7.11
N GLY A 70 -7.45 -2.66 -5.86
CA GLY A 70 -7.10 -3.52 -4.72
C GLY A 70 -5.61 -3.66 -4.43
N ASP A 71 -4.72 -3.19 -5.31
CA ASP A 71 -3.25 -3.30 -5.12
C ASP A 71 -2.70 -2.47 -3.95
N GLY A 72 -3.53 -1.64 -3.30
CA GLY A 72 -3.13 -0.86 -2.13
C GLY A 72 -2.42 0.46 -2.43
N LYS A 73 -2.52 0.99 -3.67
CA LYS A 73 -1.91 2.26 -4.10
C LYS A 73 -2.19 3.40 -3.12
N THR A 74 -3.47 3.65 -2.81
CA THR A 74 -3.89 4.72 -1.89
C THR A 74 -3.41 4.48 -0.46
N SER A 75 -3.31 3.23 -0.02
CA SER A 75 -2.80 2.88 1.31
C SER A 75 -1.31 3.24 1.46
N ILE A 76 -0.50 3.03 0.42
CA ILE A 76 0.92 3.42 0.42
C ILE A 76 1.08 4.94 0.54
N LEU A 77 0.28 5.72 -0.20
CA LEU A 77 0.29 7.17 -0.07
C LEU A 77 -0.09 7.61 1.35
N ALA A 78 -1.16 7.04 1.91
CA ALA A 78 -1.59 7.35 3.26
C ALA A 78 -0.53 6.98 4.31
N GLN A 79 0.16 5.84 4.14
CA GLN A 79 1.30 5.42 4.94
C GLN A 79 2.40 6.51 4.89
N ILE A 80 2.96 6.80 3.71
CA ILE A 80 4.00 7.82 3.50
C ILE A 80 3.67 9.16 4.18
N LEU A 81 2.46 9.68 3.97
CA LEU A 81 2.07 10.98 4.51
C LEU A 81 1.90 10.96 6.04
N LYS A 82 1.46 9.85 6.64
CA LYS A 82 1.32 9.71 8.10
C LYS A 82 2.68 9.60 8.78
N GLU A 83 3.59 8.78 8.25
CA GLU A 83 4.94 8.65 8.84
C GLU A 83 5.77 9.93 8.74
N LEU A 84 5.52 10.76 7.72
CA LEU A 84 6.16 12.07 7.57
C LEU A 84 5.48 13.18 8.39
N ASP A 85 4.44 12.87 9.18
CA ASP A 85 3.61 13.83 9.94
C ASP A 85 3.06 14.97 9.06
N LEU A 86 2.68 14.65 7.82
CA LEU A 86 2.02 15.57 6.88
C LEU A 86 0.49 15.47 6.97
N ILE A 87 -0.02 14.32 7.41
CA ILE A 87 -1.45 14.11 7.69
C ILE A 87 -1.62 13.34 9.00
N LYS A 88 -2.80 13.48 9.61
CA LYS A 88 -3.24 12.68 10.76
C LYS A 88 -4.34 11.70 10.33
N ASP A 89 -5.50 11.75 10.97
CA ASP A 89 -6.62 10.82 10.72
C ASP A 89 -7.71 11.43 9.81
N GLN A 90 -7.33 12.32 8.89
CA GLN A 90 -8.24 12.95 7.95
C GLN A 90 -8.24 12.24 6.58
N GLY A 91 -9.35 12.34 5.85
CA GLY A 91 -9.44 11.83 4.47
C GLY A 91 -8.51 12.57 3.51
N LEU A 92 -7.99 11.85 2.51
CA LEU A 92 -7.16 12.42 1.44
C LEU A 92 -8.04 13.10 0.38
N LYS A 93 -7.71 14.35 0.04
CA LYS A 93 -8.23 15.03 -1.16
C LYS A 93 -7.78 14.32 -2.44
N GLU A 94 -8.38 14.65 -3.58
CA GLU A 94 -8.00 14.11 -4.90
C GLU A 94 -6.53 14.40 -5.23
N TYR A 95 -6.06 15.62 -4.92
CA TYR A 95 -4.67 16.03 -4.95
C TYR A 95 -4.47 17.16 -3.92
N ASP A 96 -3.24 17.30 -3.41
CA ASP A 96 -2.89 18.40 -2.51
C ASP A 96 -1.37 18.63 -2.50
N PHE A 97 -0.96 19.80 -2.03
CA PHE A 97 0.43 20.11 -1.69
C PHE A 97 0.54 20.25 -0.17
N LEU A 98 1.28 19.35 0.46
CA LEU A 98 1.46 19.30 1.91
C LEU A 98 2.89 19.65 2.28
N GLU A 99 3.03 20.44 3.35
CA GLU A 99 4.32 20.89 3.87
C GLU A 99 4.30 20.85 5.39
N ASN A 100 5.44 20.46 5.98
CA ASN A 100 5.78 20.73 7.37
C ASN A 100 7.19 21.33 7.45
N SER A 101 7.74 21.44 8.66
CA SER A 101 9.07 22.05 8.85
C SER A 101 10.21 21.33 8.15
N ASN A 102 10.01 20.06 7.74
CA ASN A 102 11.07 19.20 7.22
C ASN A 102 10.81 18.74 5.78
N TYR A 103 9.55 18.58 5.37
CA TYR A 103 9.19 17.89 4.13
C TYR A 103 8.13 18.64 3.34
N LYS A 104 8.26 18.60 2.01
CA LYS A 104 7.29 19.11 1.03
C LYS A 104 6.90 17.98 0.09
N VAL A 105 5.61 17.66 0.04
CA VAL A 105 5.08 16.57 -0.77
C VAL A 105 3.85 17.04 -1.53
N PHE A 106 3.91 16.95 -2.84
CA PHE A 106 2.75 17.03 -3.72
C PHE A 106 2.22 15.62 -3.97
N TYR A 107 0.91 15.42 -3.92
CA TYR A 107 0.35 14.12 -4.26
C TYR A 107 -0.91 14.22 -5.12
N VAL A 108 -1.15 13.16 -5.90
CA VAL A 108 -2.39 12.89 -6.63
C VAL A 108 -2.85 11.48 -6.23
N LYS A 109 -4.04 11.37 -5.64
CA LYS A 109 -4.57 10.15 -4.98
C LYS A 109 -5.08 9.11 -5.97
N ASP A 110 -5.82 9.52 -6.98
CA ASP A 110 -6.25 8.68 -8.10
C ASP A 110 -6.47 9.55 -9.34
N MET A 111 -5.42 9.67 -10.16
CA MET A 111 -5.46 10.48 -11.38
C MET A 111 -6.46 9.92 -12.40
N SER A 112 -6.76 8.62 -12.36
CA SER A 112 -7.59 7.97 -13.39
C SER A 112 -9.06 8.40 -13.32
N GLU A 113 -9.51 8.94 -12.18
CA GLU A 113 -10.88 9.44 -11.99
C GLU A 113 -11.06 10.90 -12.44
N LEU A 114 -9.97 11.59 -12.77
CA LEU A 114 -9.99 13.01 -13.17
C LEU A 114 -10.19 13.18 -14.67
N GLU A 115 -10.68 14.35 -15.09
CA GLU A 115 -10.79 14.71 -16.50
C GLU A 115 -9.41 14.79 -17.17
N GLU A 116 -9.31 14.41 -18.46
CA GLU A 116 -8.02 14.31 -19.18
C GLU A 116 -7.18 15.59 -19.12
N SER A 117 -7.80 16.77 -19.25
CA SER A 117 -7.11 18.07 -19.16
C SER A 117 -6.49 18.30 -17.77
N THR A 118 -7.15 17.82 -16.73
CA THR A 118 -6.67 17.88 -15.34
C THR A 118 -5.54 16.88 -15.13
N GLN A 119 -5.63 15.68 -15.70
CA GLN A 119 -4.54 14.69 -15.65
C GLN A 119 -3.24 15.25 -16.24
N GLU A 120 -3.31 15.82 -17.45
CA GLU A 120 -2.14 16.43 -18.12
C GLU A 120 -1.55 17.56 -17.29
N LYS A 121 -2.39 18.43 -16.73
CA LYS A 121 -1.94 19.52 -15.85
C LYS A 121 -1.21 19.00 -14.62
N LEU A 122 -1.79 18.02 -13.91
CA LEU A 122 -1.23 17.49 -12.66
C LEU A 122 0.07 16.71 -12.88
N ILE A 123 0.23 16.02 -14.02
CA ILE A 123 1.52 15.39 -14.35
C ILE A 123 2.59 16.45 -14.60
N ASN A 124 2.30 17.49 -15.38
CA ASN A 124 3.27 18.58 -15.59
C ASN A 124 3.64 19.25 -14.26
N GLU A 125 2.65 19.52 -13.40
CA GLU A 125 2.88 20.06 -12.07
C GLU A 125 3.75 19.13 -11.20
N ALA A 126 3.51 17.82 -11.23
CA ALA A 126 4.33 16.82 -10.55
C ALA A 126 5.79 16.82 -11.03
N LEU A 127 6.01 16.93 -12.35
CA LEU A 127 7.35 16.97 -12.96
C LEU A 127 8.16 18.21 -12.57
N GLU A 128 7.49 19.31 -12.19
CA GLU A 128 8.14 20.53 -11.71
C GLU A 128 8.44 20.52 -10.20
N MET A 129 7.86 19.61 -9.41
CA MET A 129 8.03 19.59 -7.95
C MET A 129 9.50 19.46 -7.49
N PRO A 130 10.36 18.66 -8.14
CA PRO A 130 11.78 18.61 -7.81
C PRO A 130 12.47 19.98 -7.80
N ASP A 131 12.11 20.87 -8.73
CA ASP A 131 12.68 22.24 -8.79
C ASP A 131 12.24 23.12 -7.62
N LYS A 132 11.15 22.74 -6.95
CA LYS A 132 10.57 23.42 -5.79
C LYS A 132 11.00 22.76 -4.48
N GLU A 133 12.03 21.91 -4.52
CA GLU A 133 12.51 21.09 -3.40
C GLU A 133 11.39 20.24 -2.79
N ALA A 134 10.48 19.75 -3.63
CA ALA A 134 9.34 18.95 -3.23
C ALA A 134 9.36 17.58 -3.94
N THR A 135 8.88 16.55 -3.25
CA THR A 135 8.65 15.23 -3.85
C THR A 135 7.23 15.16 -4.39
N ALA A 136 7.04 14.59 -5.58
CA ALA A 136 5.71 14.34 -6.13
C ALA A 136 5.37 12.84 -6.09
N ILE A 137 4.16 12.50 -5.67
CA ILE A 137 3.64 11.13 -5.67
C ILE A 137 2.30 11.09 -6.42
N VAL A 138 2.29 10.47 -7.60
CA VAL A 138 1.11 10.41 -8.46
C VAL A 138 0.62 8.98 -8.58
N ILE A 139 -0.58 8.70 -8.08
CA ILE A 139 -1.24 7.41 -8.20
C ILE A 139 -2.16 7.40 -9.42
N SER A 140 -2.07 6.36 -10.24
CA SER A 140 -2.97 6.16 -11.38
C SER A 140 -3.07 4.69 -11.78
N ASN A 141 -4.15 4.27 -12.43
CA ASN A 141 -4.17 3.02 -13.19
C ASN A 141 -3.21 3.10 -14.40
N THR A 142 -2.75 1.94 -14.85
CA THR A 142 -1.65 1.82 -15.84
C THR A 142 -2.00 2.45 -17.18
N GLY A 143 -3.20 2.18 -17.70
CA GLY A 143 -3.66 2.71 -18.99
C GLY A 143 -3.71 4.24 -19.05
N PRO A 144 -4.46 4.91 -18.14
CA PRO A 144 -4.50 6.37 -18.08
C PRO A 144 -3.13 7.02 -17.87
N LEU A 145 -2.26 6.43 -17.04
CA LEU A 145 -0.90 6.94 -16.83
C LEU A 145 -0.08 6.96 -18.12
N ILE A 146 -0.02 5.83 -18.84
CA ILE A 146 0.70 5.72 -20.11
C ILE A 146 0.13 6.70 -21.13
N LYS A 147 -1.20 6.77 -21.24
CA LYS A 147 -1.89 7.66 -22.19
C LYS A 147 -1.51 9.13 -21.95
N THR A 148 -1.51 9.57 -20.70
CA THR A 148 -1.21 10.97 -20.35
C THR A 148 0.27 11.29 -20.51
N LEU A 149 1.18 10.41 -20.08
CA LEU A 149 2.62 10.58 -20.32
C LEU A 149 2.96 10.64 -21.82
N LYS A 150 2.34 9.79 -22.63
CA LYS A 150 2.49 9.79 -24.10
C LYS A 150 2.05 11.11 -24.73
N LYS A 151 0.99 11.74 -24.22
CA LYS A 151 0.55 13.05 -24.71
C LYS A 151 1.55 14.15 -24.36
N ILE A 152 2.15 14.09 -23.17
CA ILE A 152 3.15 15.06 -22.72
C ILE A 152 4.45 14.90 -23.50
N ASN A 153 4.90 13.67 -23.72
CA ASN A 153 6.04 13.35 -24.55
C ASN A 153 5.88 11.95 -25.17
N SER A 154 5.70 11.92 -26.49
CA SER A 154 5.46 10.70 -27.26
C SER A 154 6.63 9.71 -27.22
N ASP A 155 7.85 10.21 -27.02
CA ASP A 155 9.07 9.39 -27.10
C ASP A 155 9.21 8.47 -25.88
N LEU A 156 8.46 8.74 -24.81
CA LEU A 156 8.49 7.95 -23.57
C LEU A 156 7.73 6.65 -23.64
N GLU A 157 6.84 6.46 -24.61
CA GLU A 157 5.93 5.33 -24.61
C GLU A 157 6.67 3.99 -24.51
N SER A 158 7.74 3.82 -25.29
CA SER A 158 8.55 2.60 -25.26
C SER A 158 9.28 2.41 -23.92
N ASP A 159 9.81 3.48 -23.34
CA ASP A 159 10.58 3.42 -22.09
C ASP A 159 9.69 3.14 -20.88
N VAL A 160 8.51 3.78 -20.85
CA VAL A 160 7.48 3.56 -19.83
C VAL A 160 6.96 2.13 -19.90
N ILE A 161 6.62 1.62 -21.09
CA ILE A 161 6.17 0.23 -21.28
C ILE A 161 7.27 -0.73 -20.83
N THR A 162 8.52 -0.49 -21.26
CA THR A 162 9.67 -1.33 -20.87
C THR A 162 9.88 -1.34 -19.36
N GLN A 163 9.72 -0.21 -18.68
CA GLN A 163 9.82 -0.13 -17.23
C GLN A 163 8.71 -0.88 -16.51
N LEU A 164 7.47 -0.67 -16.94
CA LEU A 164 6.31 -1.38 -16.42
C LEU A 164 6.43 -2.89 -16.63
N ASP A 165 7.16 -3.32 -17.66
CA ASP A 165 7.44 -4.72 -17.93
C ASP A 165 8.59 -5.30 -17.10
N LYS A 166 9.70 -4.57 -16.94
CA LYS A 166 10.90 -5.09 -16.27
C LYS A 166 10.91 -4.91 -14.76
N ASN A 167 10.03 -4.05 -14.21
CA ASN A 167 10.05 -3.68 -12.78
C ASN A 167 11.40 -3.16 -12.26
N GLU A 168 12.28 -2.72 -13.15
CA GLU A 168 13.51 -2.09 -12.73
C GLU A 168 13.17 -0.72 -12.15
N TYR A 169 13.55 -0.47 -10.89
CA TYR A 169 13.55 0.85 -10.24
C TYR A 169 14.59 1.76 -10.90
N LYS A 170 14.37 2.04 -12.18
CA LYS A 170 15.19 2.90 -13.00
C LYS A 170 14.60 4.30 -12.98
N GLU A 171 15.46 5.31 -12.96
CA GLU A 171 14.99 6.68 -13.19
C GLU A 171 14.83 6.86 -14.70
N LEU A 172 13.64 7.30 -15.11
CA LEU A 172 13.35 7.82 -16.45
C LEU A 172 13.45 9.34 -16.42
N GLU A 173 13.67 9.93 -17.59
CA GLU A 173 13.88 11.37 -17.73
C GLU A 173 12.99 11.95 -18.84
N VAL A 174 12.33 13.07 -18.54
CA VAL A 174 11.47 13.83 -19.45
C VAL A 174 11.75 15.30 -19.29
N GLN A 175 12.15 15.99 -20.37
CA GLN A 175 12.41 17.44 -20.32
C GLN A 175 13.38 17.81 -19.18
N ASP A 176 14.45 17.04 -19.02
CA ASP A 176 15.44 17.15 -17.93
C ASP A 176 14.87 16.92 -16.50
N LYS A 177 13.65 16.35 -16.40
CA LYS A 177 13.00 15.96 -15.14
C LYS A 177 13.04 14.47 -14.94
N LYS A 178 13.61 14.03 -13.82
CA LYS A 178 13.72 12.61 -13.46
C LYS A 178 12.50 12.14 -12.69
N PHE A 179 11.99 10.97 -13.06
CA PHE A 179 10.90 10.31 -12.35
C PHE A 179 11.08 8.79 -12.35
N SER A 180 10.37 8.11 -11.45
CA SER A 180 10.32 6.66 -11.38
C SER A 180 8.87 6.19 -11.55
N ILE A 181 8.67 5.14 -12.34
CA ILE A 181 7.38 4.46 -12.44
C ILE A 181 7.45 3.14 -11.68
N ILE A 182 6.48 2.92 -10.81
CA ILE A 182 6.40 1.76 -9.93
C ILE A 182 5.08 1.05 -10.15
N ASN A 183 5.13 -0.19 -10.63
CA ASN A 183 3.94 -1.02 -10.83
C ASN A 183 3.73 -1.96 -9.64
N LEU A 184 2.79 -1.62 -8.75
CA LEU A 184 2.45 -2.44 -7.58
C LEU A 184 1.96 -3.84 -7.95
N ALA A 185 1.30 -3.99 -9.11
CA ALA A 185 0.80 -5.29 -9.56
C ALA A 185 1.91 -6.32 -9.76
N ARG A 186 3.14 -5.85 -9.95
CA ARG A 186 4.30 -6.70 -10.16
C ARG A 186 5.33 -6.60 -9.05
N ILE A 187 5.12 -5.77 -8.02
CA ILE A 187 5.96 -5.81 -6.83
C ILE A 187 5.62 -7.08 -6.08
N ASP A 188 6.64 -7.88 -5.78
CA ASP A 188 6.48 -9.19 -5.18
C ASP A 188 5.92 -9.05 -3.76
N ASN A 189 4.61 -9.17 -3.64
CA ASN A 189 3.83 -9.08 -2.40
C ASN A 189 4.02 -10.32 -1.51
N ILE A 190 4.84 -11.27 -1.95
CA ILE A 190 5.17 -12.52 -1.26
C ILE A 190 5.94 -12.27 0.03
N ASP A 191 6.72 -11.20 0.08
CA ASP A 191 7.61 -10.91 1.20
C ASP A 191 6.86 -10.57 2.50
N PHE A 192 5.61 -10.11 2.45
CA PHE A 192 4.84 -9.80 3.65
C PHE A 192 4.12 -11.00 4.26
N VAL A 193 4.10 -12.15 3.58
CA VAL A 193 3.36 -13.34 4.05
C VAL A 193 3.85 -13.79 5.42
N ASP A 194 5.17 -13.79 5.63
CA ASP A 194 5.75 -14.15 6.94
C ASP A 194 5.29 -13.17 8.03
N GLU A 195 5.37 -11.88 7.75
CA GLU A 195 5.10 -10.82 8.72
C GLU A 195 3.60 -10.74 9.06
N ILE A 196 2.70 -10.93 8.09
CA ILE A 196 1.26 -11.03 8.34
C ILE A 196 0.96 -12.25 9.21
N LEU A 197 1.55 -13.42 8.90
CA LEU A 197 1.35 -14.63 9.70
C LEU A 197 1.83 -14.43 11.14
N GLU A 198 2.98 -13.79 11.35
CA GLU A 198 3.48 -13.43 12.69
C GLU A 198 2.49 -12.55 13.45
N LYS A 199 2.01 -11.48 12.81
CA LYS A 199 1.08 -10.54 13.45
C LYS A 199 -0.28 -11.16 13.75
N ILE A 200 -0.78 -12.07 12.90
CA ILE A 200 -2.06 -12.75 13.14
C ILE A 200 -1.98 -13.71 14.33
N ILE A 201 -0.85 -14.38 14.54
CA ILE A 201 -0.68 -15.37 15.63
C ILE A 201 -0.09 -14.78 16.91
N ASP A 202 0.18 -13.47 16.96
CA ASP A 202 0.71 -12.78 18.14
C ASP A 202 -0.07 -13.14 19.41
N GLU A 203 0.63 -13.69 20.40
CA GLU A 203 0.04 -14.21 21.64
C GLU A 203 -0.81 -13.17 22.37
N THR A 204 -0.48 -11.88 22.27
CA THR A 204 -1.23 -10.78 22.89
C THR A 204 -2.63 -10.60 22.32
N LEU A 205 -2.89 -11.13 21.12
CA LEU A 205 -4.21 -11.14 20.47
C LEU A 205 -5.06 -12.36 20.86
N TRP A 206 -4.44 -13.37 21.49
CA TRP A 206 -5.03 -14.68 21.79
C TRP A 206 -5.00 -15.06 23.28
N CYS A 207 -4.50 -14.19 24.15
CA CYS A 207 -4.28 -14.47 25.58
C CYS A 207 -5.52 -14.98 26.34
N GLU A 208 -6.74 -14.66 25.87
CA GLU A 208 -7.97 -15.18 26.46
C GLU A 208 -8.31 -16.60 25.98
N CYS A 209 -7.92 -16.98 24.76
CA CYS A 209 -8.14 -18.32 24.24
C CYS A 209 -7.40 -19.39 25.07
N GLU A 210 -6.26 -19.02 25.66
CA GLU A 210 -5.48 -19.90 26.54
C GLU A 210 -6.20 -20.18 27.87
N ASN A 211 -7.01 -19.22 28.35
CA ASN A 211 -7.66 -19.28 29.65
C ASN A 211 -9.17 -19.59 29.58
N CYS A 212 -9.73 -19.80 28.38
CA CYS A 212 -11.17 -19.96 28.18
C CYS A 212 -11.73 -21.34 28.57
N GLY A 213 -10.89 -22.29 28.98
CA GLY A 213 -11.28 -23.65 29.39
C GLY A 213 -11.80 -24.56 28.26
N LYS A 214 -11.81 -24.08 27.01
CA LYS A 214 -12.32 -24.82 25.82
C LYS A 214 -11.22 -25.40 24.94
N GLU A 215 -10.01 -25.55 25.46
CA GLU A 215 -8.83 -25.94 24.69
C GLU A 215 -9.03 -27.22 23.85
N LYS A 216 -9.75 -28.21 24.40
CA LYS A 216 -9.98 -29.50 23.73
C LYS A 216 -11.02 -29.48 22.60
N VAL A 217 -11.81 -28.41 22.48
CA VAL A 217 -12.96 -28.34 21.56
C VAL A 217 -12.97 -27.07 20.70
N CYS A 218 -12.12 -26.09 20.98
CA CYS A 218 -12.10 -24.82 20.26
C CYS A 218 -11.34 -24.93 18.94
N HIS A 219 -12.08 -24.96 17.82
CA HIS A 219 -11.48 -24.99 16.48
C HIS A 219 -10.64 -23.75 16.16
N ILE A 220 -11.00 -22.57 16.70
CA ILE A 220 -10.24 -21.34 16.49
C ILE A 220 -8.84 -21.45 17.11
N ASN A 221 -8.77 -21.86 18.39
CA ASN A 221 -7.50 -22.06 19.08
C ASN A 221 -6.67 -23.20 18.45
N PHE A 222 -7.34 -24.27 18.03
CA PHE A 222 -6.69 -25.35 17.29
C PHE A 222 -6.04 -24.85 15.98
N ASN A 223 -6.76 -24.05 15.18
CA ASN A 223 -6.23 -23.47 13.94
C ASN A 223 -5.07 -22.52 14.22
N LYS A 224 -5.15 -21.68 15.26
CA LYS A 224 -4.06 -20.79 15.68
C LYS A 224 -2.80 -21.60 16.02
N LYS A 225 -2.93 -22.63 16.87
CA LYS A 225 -1.81 -23.52 17.24
C LYS A 225 -1.24 -24.29 16.04
N LEU A 226 -2.09 -24.70 15.08
CA LEU A 226 -1.62 -25.31 13.84
C LEU A 226 -0.78 -24.35 13.00
N ILE A 227 -1.20 -23.09 12.89
CA ILE A 227 -0.44 -22.06 12.18
C ILE A 227 0.90 -21.82 12.88
N GLU A 228 0.92 -21.71 14.21
CA GLU A 228 2.15 -21.54 14.98
C GLU A 228 3.14 -22.71 14.78
N ASN A 229 2.66 -23.95 14.93
CA ASN A 229 3.50 -25.15 14.85
C ASN A 229 4.02 -25.44 13.44
N HIS A 230 3.37 -24.90 12.41
CA HIS A 230 3.69 -25.17 11.01
C HIS A 230 3.93 -23.90 10.19
N LYS A 231 4.27 -22.79 10.85
CA LYS A 231 4.38 -21.45 10.25
C LYS A 231 5.22 -21.43 8.99
N ASN A 232 6.44 -21.97 9.04
CA ASN A 232 7.36 -21.94 7.90
C ASN A 232 6.76 -22.66 6.68
N ARG A 233 6.19 -23.85 6.89
CA ARG A 233 5.56 -24.64 5.83
C ARG A 233 4.33 -23.95 5.24
N ILE A 234 3.50 -23.35 6.09
CA ILE A 234 2.31 -22.61 5.67
C ILE A 234 2.70 -21.37 4.87
N SER A 235 3.71 -20.62 5.35
CA SER A 235 4.24 -19.46 4.65
C SER A 235 4.80 -19.86 3.28
N GLU A 236 5.68 -20.85 3.21
CA GLU A 236 6.22 -21.36 1.94
C GLU A 236 5.13 -21.78 0.97
N PHE A 237 4.09 -22.46 1.45
CA PHE A 237 2.95 -22.84 0.64
C PHE A 237 2.19 -21.62 0.09
N ILE A 238 1.83 -20.65 0.95
CA ILE A 238 1.14 -19.43 0.53
C ILE A 238 1.98 -18.68 -0.49
N LYS A 239 3.27 -18.47 -0.20
CA LYS A 239 4.22 -17.82 -1.10
C LYS A 239 4.27 -18.51 -2.46
N SER A 240 4.42 -19.83 -2.48
CA SER A 240 4.47 -20.62 -3.71
C SER A 240 3.16 -20.55 -4.50
N TYR A 241 2.02 -20.59 -3.80
CA TYR A 241 0.71 -20.46 -4.42
C TYR A 241 0.50 -19.07 -5.03
N TYR A 242 0.93 -18.01 -4.34
CA TYR A 242 0.91 -16.66 -4.88
C TYR A 242 1.81 -16.54 -6.11
N ARG A 243 3.04 -17.08 -6.11
CA ARG A 243 3.89 -17.10 -7.34
C ARG A 243 3.15 -17.73 -8.50
N TRP A 244 2.59 -18.92 -8.28
CA TRP A 244 1.87 -19.65 -9.31
C TRP A 244 0.66 -18.91 -9.88
N LEU A 245 -0.03 -18.08 -9.09
CA LEU A 245 -1.17 -17.29 -9.58
C LEU A 245 -0.76 -16.12 -10.49
N TYR A 246 0.46 -15.61 -10.35
CA TYR A 246 0.94 -14.42 -11.06
C TYR A 246 2.03 -14.71 -12.11
N GLU A 247 2.50 -15.96 -12.19
CA GLU A 247 3.30 -16.53 -13.30
C GLU A 247 2.39 -17.10 -14.40
#